data_AF-A0A3B8JBQ7-F1
#
_entry.id   AF-A0A3B8JBQ7-F1
#
_cell.length_a   1.000
_cell.length_b   1.000
_cell.length_c   1.000
_cell.angle_alpha   90.00
_cell.angle_beta   90.00
_cell.angle_gamma   90.00
#
_symmetry.space_group_name_H-M   'P 1'
#
loop_
_entity.id
_entity.type
_entity.pdbx_description
1 polymer ?
#
loop_
_entity_poly.entity_id
_entity_poly.type
_entity_poly.pdbx_seq_one_letter_code
_entity_poly.pdbx_strand_id
1 'polypeptide(L)'
;MGLISYCQRQEELVAREAKLSRRVSRLALLPKGRWYHFWDDAVMEGPGQVSLDAPLEQIPLLVKAGSILPMTEDEKLMLHLYPPVEGSSEGCVYSDAGDGYAEWRIDRFEMVRDENGLQLTWEQQGDYPFPYKSVQLHLHGLKLQQAWVDGAEVACQGNVLECDRFEKVYLRGGL
;
A
#
# COMPACT_ATOMS: atom_id res chain seq x y z
N MET A 1 -19.81 1.98 13.58
CA MET A 1 -19.14 2.20 12.28
C MET A 1 -17.84 2.88 12.64
N GLY A 2 -16.74 2.13 12.65
CA GLY A 2 -15.48 2.54 13.27
C GLY A 2 -14.70 3.59 12.47
N LEU A 3 -13.81 4.34 13.12
CA LEU A 3 -12.87 5.23 12.43
C LEU A 3 -11.63 4.42 12.01
N ILE A 4 -11.17 4.62 10.78
CA ILE A 4 -9.94 4.01 10.27
C ILE A 4 -8.99 5.15 9.88
N SER A 5 -7.77 5.12 10.39
CA SER A 5 -6.72 6.11 10.06
C SER A 5 -5.43 5.40 9.66
N TYR A 6 -4.79 5.89 8.60
CA TYR A 6 -3.52 5.34 8.10
C TYR A 6 -2.36 6.28 8.40
N CYS A 7 -1.27 5.74 8.92
CA CYS A 7 -0.03 6.46 9.11
C CYS A 7 1.12 5.71 8.42
N GLN A 8 1.70 6.31 7.37
CA GLN A 8 2.96 5.83 6.79
C GLN A 8 4.11 6.47 7.57
N ARG A 9 4.94 5.67 8.25
CA ARG A 9 6.13 6.16 8.94
C ARG A 9 7.34 6.18 8.02
N GLN A 10 7.22 6.86 6.88
CA GLN A 10 8.33 7.46 6.14
C GLN A 10 7.82 8.71 5.45
N GLU A 11 8.63 9.77 5.51
CA GLU A 11 8.29 11.14 5.13
C GLU A 11 7.54 11.24 3.77
N GLU A 12 6.34 11.80 3.88
CA GLU A 12 5.49 12.39 2.84
C GLU A 12 4.72 11.48 1.86
N LEU A 13 3.43 11.23 2.17
CA LEU A 13 2.38 11.18 1.13
C LEU A 13 2.05 12.63 0.74
N VAL A 14 2.60 13.12 -0.37
CA VAL A 14 2.20 14.42 -0.93
C VAL A 14 1.03 14.20 -1.90
N ALA A 15 -0.21 14.16 -1.38
CA ALA A 15 -1.39 14.39 -2.20
C ALA A 15 -1.50 15.90 -2.48
N ARG A 16 -0.94 16.37 -3.59
CA ARG A 16 -1.08 17.77 -4.01
C ARG A 16 -2.30 17.94 -4.90
N GLU A 17 -3.33 18.62 -4.39
CA GLU A 17 -4.45 19.09 -5.20
C GLU A 17 -3.94 20.09 -6.25
N ALA A 18 -4.05 19.72 -7.52
CA ALA A 18 -3.72 20.60 -8.62
C ALA A 18 -4.95 21.41 -9.05
N LYS A 19 -4.92 22.72 -8.75
CA LYS A 19 -5.90 23.76 -9.13
C LYS A 19 -6.56 23.49 -10.50
N LEU A 20 -7.89 23.43 -10.53
CA LEU A 20 -8.69 23.24 -11.76
C LEU A 20 -8.45 24.39 -12.74
N SER A 21 -7.62 24.11 -13.75
CA SER A 21 -7.62 24.86 -15.01
C SER A 21 -7.70 23.84 -16.14
N ARG A 22 -8.27 24.27 -17.26
CA ARG A 22 -8.62 23.51 -18.48
C ARG A 22 -7.39 22.96 -19.22
N ARG A 23 -6.56 22.17 -18.54
CA ARG A 23 -5.36 21.50 -19.04
C ARG A 23 -5.58 19.99 -18.96
N VAL A 24 -5.22 19.29 -20.02
CA VAL A 24 -5.27 17.82 -20.14
C VAL A 24 -4.15 17.15 -19.34
N SER A 25 -3.16 17.92 -18.87
CA SER A 25 -2.05 17.44 -18.06
C SER A 25 -1.70 18.37 -16.87
N ARG A 26 -0.98 17.84 -15.87
CA ARG A 26 -0.45 18.53 -14.69
C ARG A 26 1.04 18.24 -14.54
N LEU A 27 1.81 19.26 -14.17
CA LEU A 27 3.22 19.08 -13.82
C LEU A 27 3.34 18.76 -12.34
N ALA A 28 4.00 17.64 -12.02
CA ALA A 28 4.35 17.25 -10.66
C ALA A 28 5.87 17.26 -10.50
N LEU A 29 6.35 17.71 -9.33
CA LEU A 29 7.75 17.58 -8.95
C LEU A 29 7.88 16.35 -8.06
N LEU A 30 8.67 15.37 -8.51
CA LEU A 30 8.93 14.14 -7.77
C LEU A 30 10.20 14.31 -6.94
N PRO A 31 10.14 14.04 -5.63
CA PRO A 31 11.32 13.78 -4.82
C PRO A 31 12.10 12.56 -5.34
N LYS A 32 13.36 12.42 -4.89
CA LYS A 32 14.20 11.26 -5.21
C LYS A 32 13.49 9.95 -4.85
N GLY A 33 13.56 8.98 -5.75
CA GLY A 33 13.02 7.63 -5.56
C GLY A 33 12.11 7.21 -6.71
N ARG A 34 11.66 5.97 -6.62
CA ARG A 34 10.72 5.38 -7.57
C ARG A 34 9.28 5.70 -7.17
N TRP A 35 8.47 6.02 -8.17
CA TRP A 35 7.05 6.33 -8.05
C TRP A 35 6.26 5.47 -9.04
N TYR A 36 5.05 5.09 -8.65
CA TYR A 36 4.11 4.34 -9.46
C TYR A 36 2.88 5.20 -9.68
N HIS A 37 2.39 5.23 -10.92
CA HIS A 37 1.09 5.80 -11.19
C HIS A 37 0.02 4.84 -10.68
N PHE A 38 -0.87 5.34 -9.81
CA PHE A 38 -1.78 4.49 -9.02
C PHE A 38 -2.71 3.62 -9.87
N TRP A 39 -3.06 4.08 -11.07
CA TRP A 39 -4.10 3.47 -11.89
C TRP A 39 -3.61 2.35 -12.80
N ASP A 40 -2.35 2.38 -13.21
CA ASP A 40 -1.78 1.47 -14.22
C ASP A 40 -0.37 0.97 -13.87
N ASP A 41 0.13 1.29 -12.68
CA ASP A 41 1.48 0.98 -12.18
C ASP A 41 2.62 1.50 -13.06
N ALA A 42 2.37 2.50 -13.92
CA ALA A 42 3.43 3.10 -14.74
C ALA A 42 4.53 3.68 -13.84
N VAL A 43 5.78 3.26 -14.08
CA VAL A 43 6.91 3.61 -13.22
C VAL A 43 7.53 4.94 -13.65
N MET A 44 7.80 5.79 -12.66
CA MET A 44 8.51 7.06 -12.81
C MET A 44 9.66 7.14 -11.81
N GLU A 45 10.78 7.73 -12.22
CA GLU A 45 11.95 7.93 -11.36
C GLU A 45 12.14 9.42 -11.07
N GLY A 46 12.28 9.75 -9.79
CA GLY A 46 12.67 11.07 -9.31
C GLY A 46 14.15 11.11 -8.88
N PRO A 47 14.73 12.31 -8.67
CA PRO A 47 14.03 13.58 -8.63
C PRO A 47 13.80 14.18 -10.03
N GLY A 48 12.74 14.96 -10.20
CA GLY A 48 12.49 15.62 -11.47
C GLY A 48 11.07 16.16 -11.62
N GLN A 49 10.79 16.76 -12.78
CA GLN A 49 9.46 17.17 -13.15
C GLN A 49 8.86 16.14 -14.11
N VAL A 50 7.64 15.69 -13.82
CA VAL A 50 6.87 14.80 -14.69
C VAL A 50 5.58 15.48 -15.12
N SER A 51 5.14 15.22 -16.36
CA SER A 51 3.83 15.60 -16.85
C SER A 51 2.90 14.41 -16.70
N LEU A 52 1.82 14.58 -15.93
CA LEU A 52 0.80 13.58 -15.70
C LEU A 52 -0.44 13.96 -16.49
N ASP A 53 -1.03 13.01 -17.21
CA ASP A 53 -2.35 13.19 -17.79
C ASP A 53 -3.38 13.31 -16.66
N ALA A 54 -4.28 14.28 -16.80
CA ALA A 54 -5.29 14.63 -15.81
C ALA A 54 -6.66 14.78 -16.49
N PRO A 55 -7.21 13.69 -17.07
CA PRO A 55 -8.56 13.70 -17.61
C PRO A 55 -9.57 13.98 -16.49
N LEU A 56 -10.78 14.41 -16.84
CA LEU A 56 -11.80 14.77 -15.84
C LEU A 56 -12.28 13.57 -15.04
N GLU A 57 -12.21 12.39 -15.64
CA GLU A 57 -12.70 11.13 -15.12
C GLU A 57 -11.72 10.48 -14.13
N GLN A 58 -10.46 10.96 -14.07
CA GLN A 58 -9.41 10.34 -13.26
C GLN A 58 -8.45 11.37 -12.68
N ILE A 59 -8.34 11.37 -11.35
CA ILE A 59 -7.36 12.21 -10.65
C ILE A 59 -5.98 11.57 -10.78
N PRO A 60 -4.94 12.29 -11.25
CA PRO A 60 -3.59 11.75 -11.31
C PRO A 60 -3.04 11.55 -9.89
N LEU A 61 -2.74 10.29 -9.55
CA LEU A 61 -2.22 9.89 -8.26
C LEU A 61 -0.94 9.09 -8.44
N LEU A 62 0.09 9.44 -7.66
CA LEU A 62 1.37 8.74 -7.65
C LEU A 62 1.62 8.17 -6.26
N VAL A 63 2.11 6.95 -6.20
CA VAL A 63 2.47 6.25 -4.97
C VAL A 63 3.96 5.96 -4.97
N LYS A 64 4.64 6.27 -3.86
CA LYS A 64 6.09 6.06 -3.74
C LYS A 64 6.39 4.58 -3.52
N ALA A 65 7.48 4.08 -4.10
CA ALA A 65 8.02 2.78 -3.73
C ALA A 65 8.30 2.71 -2.22
N GLY A 66 7.94 1.60 -1.59
CA GLY A 66 7.94 1.39 -0.15
C GLY A 66 6.60 1.68 0.52
N SER A 67 5.60 2.24 -0.17
CA SER A 67 4.27 2.45 0.42
C SER A 67 3.51 1.13 0.65
N ILE A 68 2.82 1.04 1.79
CA ILE A 68 1.84 0.01 2.12
C ILE A 68 0.50 0.72 2.21
N LEU A 69 -0.22 0.87 1.11
CA LEU A 69 -1.45 1.67 1.07
C LEU A 69 -2.66 0.82 1.47
N PRO A 70 -3.28 1.04 2.65
CA PRO A 70 -4.49 0.33 3.03
C PRO A 70 -5.72 0.93 2.36
N MET A 71 -6.63 0.06 1.96
CA MET A 71 -7.96 0.40 1.47
C MET A 71 -8.98 -0.57 2.07
N THR A 72 -10.25 -0.20 2.04
CA THR A 72 -11.33 -1.05 2.51
C THR A 72 -12.40 -1.14 1.43
N GLU A 73 -12.77 -2.37 1.08
CA GLU A 73 -13.85 -2.68 0.14
C GLU A 73 -14.53 -3.95 0.61
N ASP A 74 -15.86 -4.00 0.57
CA ASP A 74 -16.67 -5.17 0.95
C ASP A 74 -16.27 -5.83 2.28
N GLU A 75 -15.99 -5.02 3.31
CA GLU A 75 -15.55 -5.46 4.65
C GLU A 75 -14.19 -6.18 4.68
N LYS A 76 -13.37 -6.05 3.63
CA LYS A 76 -11.99 -6.58 3.56
C LYS A 76 -10.98 -5.46 3.75
N LEU A 77 -9.86 -5.78 4.39
CA LEU A 77 -8.68 -4.91 4.40
C LEU A 77 -7.82 -5.23 3.18
N MET A 78 -7.75 -4.31 2.24
CA MET A 78 -6.83 -4.40 1.10
C MET A 78 -5.53 -3.67 1.43
N LEU A 79 -4.39 -4.34 1.28
CA LEU A 79 -3.07 -3.74 1.40
C LEU A 79 -2.42 -3.71 0.02
N HIS A 80 -2.37 -2.53 -0.59
CA HIS A 80 -1.63 -2.28 -1.81
C HIS A 80 -0.15 -2.12 -1.48
N LEU A 81 0.64 -3.14 -1.81
CA LEU A 81 2.06 -3.23 -1.53
C LEU A 81 2.83 -2.69 -2.73
N TYR A 82 3.48 -1.54 -2.55
CA TYR A 82 4.44 -0.99 -3.51
C TYR A 82 5.84 -1.31 -3.00
N PRO A 83 6.51 -2.36 -3.50
CA PRO A 83 7.80 -2.80 -2.96
C PRO A 83 8.82 -1.66 -3.01
N PRO A 84 9.66 -1.48 -1.97
CA PRO A 84 10.81 -0.59 -2.08
C PRO A 84 11.76 -1.12 -3.17
N VAL A 85 12.70 -0.29 -3.65
CA VAL A 85 13.72 -0.77 -4.59
C VAL A 85 14.63 -1.79 -3.88
N GLU A 86 15.01 -1.48 -2.64
CA GLU A 86 15.75 -2.31 -1.70
C GLU A 86 15.46 -1.81 -0.26
N GLY A 87 15.70 -2.65 0.74
CA GLY A 87 15.59 -2.27 2.14
C GLY A 87 14.17 -2.43 2.69
N SER A 88 13.83 -1.64 3.72
CA SER A 88 12.58 -1.77 4.46
C SER A 88 11.74 -0.50 4.49
N SER A 89 10.44 -0.68 4.68
CA SER A 89 9.46 0.37 4.89
C SER A 89 8.36 -0.08 5.85
N GLU A 90 7.63 0.88 6.42
CA GLU A 90 6.59 0.61 7.41
C GLU A 90 5.30 1.39 7.10
N GLY A 91 4.17 0.78 7.46
CA GLY A 91 2.85 1.42 7.48
C GLY A 91 2.05 0.91 8.68
N CYS A 92 1.02 1.64 9.08
CA CYS A 92 0.08 1.12 10.08
C CYS A 92 -1.36 1.58 9.86
N VAL A 93 -2.30 0.73 10.24
CA VAL A 93 -3.73 1.00 10.27
C VAL A 93 -4.17 1.13 11.72
N TYR A 94 -4.79 2.26 12.06
CA TYR A 94 -5.47 2.47 13.32
C TYR A 94 -6.97 2.22 13.14
N SER A 95 -7.58 1.50 14.08
CA SER A 95 -9.02 1.22 14.11
C SER A 95 -9.59 1.47 15.51
N ASP A 96 -10.76 2.10 15.60
CA ASP A 96 -11.55 2.22 16.82
C ASP A 96 -13.06 2.26 16.50
N ALA A 97 -13.91 2.46 17.52
CA ALA A 97 -15.36 2.56 17.36
C ALA A 97 -15.85 3.89 16.74
N GLY A 98 -14.99 4.90 16.64
CA GLY A 98 -15.29 6.22 16.07
C GLY A 98 -16.11 7.16 16.96
N ASP A 99 -16.40 6.77 18.21
CA ASP A 99 -17.25 7.50 19.15
C ASP A 99 -16.50 8.09 20.36
N GLY A 100 -15.19 7.88 20.49
CA GLY A 100 -14.35 8.47 21.55
C GLY A 100 -13.22 7.56 22.01
N TYR A 101 -12.86 7.65 23.29
CA TYR A 101 -11.72 6.95 23.94
C TYR A 101 -12.04 5.49 24.32
N ALA A 102 -12.65 4.75 23.41
CA ALA A 102 -12.97 3.33 23.62
C ALA A 102 -11.75 2.43 23.33
N GLU A 103 -12.01 1.14 23.20
CA GLU A 103 -11.05 0.17 22.68
C GLU A 103 -10.47 0.65 21.35
N TRP A 104 -9.18 0.41 21.16
CA TRP A 104 -8.46 0.79 19.95
C TRP A 104 -7.60 -0.36 19.46
N ARG A 105 -7.19 -0.30 18.20
CA ARG A 105 -6.29 -1.26 17.58
C ARG A 105 -5.33 -0.57 16.64
N ILE A 106 -4.07 -0.96 16.69
CA ILE A 106 -3.06 -0.61 15.68
C ILE A 106 -2.53 -1.89 15.06
N ASP A 107 -2.66 -1.99 13.75
CA ASP A 107 -2.03 -3.01 12.92
C ASP A 107 -0.82 -2.38 12.23
N ARG A 108 0.39 -2.76 12.66
CA ARG A 108 1.66 -2.30 12.09
C ARG A 108 2.16 -3.33 11.09
N PHE A 109 2.52 -2.85 9.91
CA PHE A 109 3.08 -3.64 8.83
C PHE A 109 4.51 -3.17 8.54
N GLU A 110 5.44 -4.11 8.47
CA GLU A 110 6.80 -3.87 8.01
C GLU A 110 7.02 -4.68 6.72
N MET A 111 7.47 -3.99 5.68
CA MET A 111 7.77 -4.57 4.38
C MET A 111 9.27 -4.50 4.14
N VAL A 112 9.90 -5.64 3.83
CA VAL A 112 11.34 -5.75 3.58
C VAL A 112 11.55 -6.41 2.23
N ARG A 113 12.36 -5.79 1.36
CA ARG A 113 12.73 -6.35 0.07
C ARG A 113 14.22 -6.62 0.00
N ASP A 114 14.56 -7.81 -0.48
CA ASP A 114 15.92 -8.23 -0.81
C ASP A 114 15.99 -8.86 -2.22
N GLU A 115 17.11 -9.52 -2.52
CA GLU A 115 17.34 -10.22 -3.79
C GLU A 115 16.44 -11.45 -4.00
N ASN A 116 15.88 -12.00 -2.93
CA ASN A 116 15.10 -13.24 -2.94
C ASN A 116 13.60 -12.97 -3.07
N GLY A 117 13.11 -11.85 -2.54
CA GLY A 117 11.70 -11.49 -2.62
C GLY A 117 11.30 -10.33 -1.71
N LEU A 118 10.01 -10.32 -1.36
CA LEU A 118 9.38 -9.34 -0.50
C LEU A 118 8.81 -10.04 0.73
N GLN A 119 9.22 -9.63 1.92
CA GLN A 119 8.62 -10.06 3.18
C GLN A 119 7.69 -8.97 3.71
N LEU A 120 6.54 -9.36 4.22
CA LEU A 120 5.62 -8.50 4.96
C LEU A 120 5.40 -9.12 6.35
N THR A 121 5.59 -8.36 7.41
CA THR A 121 5.34 -8.77 8.80
C THR A 121 4.25 -7.91 9.41
N TRP A 122 3.40 -8.51 10.25
CA TRP A 122 2.27 -7.82 10.89
C TRP A 122 2.31 -7.97 12.41
N GLU A 123 2.42 -6.83 13.10
CA GLU A 123 2.27 -6.72 14.54
C GLU A 123 0.98 -5.99 14.91
N GLN A 124 0.28 -6.49 15.93
CA GLN A 124 -0.97 -5.92 16.42
C GLN A 124 -0.82 -5.43 17.85
N GLN A 125 -1.39 -4.26 18.14
CA GLN A 125 -1.49 -3.67 19.47
C GLN A 125 -2.93 -3.20 19.74
N GLY A 126 -3.32 -3.15 21.01
CA GLY A 126 -4.68 -2.78 21.43
C GLY A 126 -5.64 -3.97 21.53
N ASP A 127 -6.87 -3.70 21.93
CA ASP A 127 -7.92 -4.68 22.25
C ASP A 127 -9.16 -4.56 21.36
N TYR A 128 -9.26 -3.52 20.51
CA TYR A 128 -10.37 -3.42 19.57
C TYR A 128 -10.38 -4.62 18.61
N PRO A 129 -11.55 -5.26 18.39
CA PRO A 129 -11.67 -6.41 17.51
C PRO A 129 -11.18 -6.10 16.09
N PHE A 130 -10.64 -7.10 15.40
CA PHE A 130 -10.29 -6.94 13.99
C PHE A 130 -11.58 -6.65 13.18
N PRO A 131 -11.72 -5.48 12.54
CA PRO A 131 -13.01 -5.05 12.00
C PRO A 131 -13.28 -5.55 10.58
N TYR A 132 -12.38 -6.37 10.01
CA TYR A 132 -12.47 -6.86 8.64
C TYR A 132 -12.68 -8.38 8.62
N LYS A 133 -13.30 -8.89 7.56
CA LYS A 133 -13.55 -10.32 7.36
C LYS A 133 -12.32 -11.08 6.87
N SER A 134 -11.53 -10.46 6.01
CA SER A 134 -10.29 -11.02 5.45
C SER A 134 -9.33 -9.91 5.06
N VAL A 135 -8.10 -10.30 4.70
CA VAL A 135 -7.06 -9.43 4.15
C VAL A 135 -6.78 -9.80 2.71
N GLN A 136 -6.61 -8.80 1.86
CA GLN A 136 -6.11 -8.98 0.49
C GLN A 136 -4.82 -8.20 0.31
N LEU A 137 -3.78 -8.86 -0.16
CA LEU A 137 -2.51 -8.26 -0.51
C LEU A 137 -2.46 -8.08 -2.03
N HIS A 138 -2.25 -6.84 -2.47
CA HIS A 138 -2.13 -6.48 -3.88
C HIS A 138 -0.67 -6.09 -4.15
N LEU A 139 0.06 -6.91 -4.91
CA LEU A 139 1.47 -6.64 -5.24
C LEU A 139 1.58 -5.76 -6.49
N HIS A 140 2.18 -4.58 -6.34
CA HIS A 140 2.39 -3.64 -7.44
C HIS A 140 3.82 -3.69 -7.99
N GLY A 141 3.96 -3.39 -9.28
CA GLY A 141 5.27 -3.23 -9.95
C GLY A 141 6.12 -4.50 -10.08
N LEU A 142 5.61 -5.66 -9.64
CA LEU A 142 6.23 -6.97 -9.79
C LEU A 142 5.15 -7.98 -10.21
N LYS A 143 5.53 -8.97 -11.00
CA LYS A 143 4.71 -10.13 -11.30
C LYS A 143 4.93 -11.19 -10.23
N LEU A 144 3.90 -11.43 -9.42
CA LEU A 144 3.88 -12.47 -8.40
C LEU A 144 3.98 -13.86 -9.05
N GLN A 145 4.88 -14.69 -8.52
CA GLN A 145 5.08 -16.06 -8.99
C GLN A 145 4.71 -17.08 -7.91
N GLN A 146 5.09 -16.82 -6.66
CA GLN A 146 4.81 -17.68 -5.51
C GLN A 146 4.59 -16.84 -4.25
N ALA A 147 3.79 -17.35 -3.33
CA ALA A 147 3.56 -16.72 -2.04
C ALA A 147 3.50 -17.76 -0.93
N TRP A 148 3.92 -17.35 0.27
CA TRP A 148 3.83 -18.13 1.49
C TRP A 148 3.22 -17.27 2.59
N VAL A 149 2.27 -17.84 3.33
CA VAL A 149 1.66 -17.23 4.52
C VAL A 149 2.03 -18.11 5.70
N ASP A 150 2.72 -17.54 6.69
CA ASP A 150 3.21 -18.23 7.88
C ASP A 150 3.97 -19.54 7.56
N GLY A 151 4.72 -19.52 6.46
CA GLY A 151 5.55 -20.64 5.99
C GLY A 151 4.83 -21.67 5.10
N ALA A 152 3.50 -21.62 4.97
CA ALA A 152 2.75 -22.46 4.07
C ALA A 152 2.60 -21.80 2.69
N GLU A 153 2.92 -22.53 1.61
CA GLU A 153 2.72 -22.04 0.24
C GLU A 153 1.22 -21.93 -0.07
N VAL A 154 0.83 -20.82 -0.71
CA VAL A 154 -0.56 -20.50 -1.01
C VAL A 154 -0.74 -20.12 -2.47
N ALA A 155 -1.92 -20.41 -3.02
CA ALA A 155 -2.26 -20.02 -4.38
C ALA A 155 -2.51 -18.51 -4.48
N CYS A 156 -2.11 -17.92 -5.61
CA CYS A 156 -2.30 -16.50 -5.93
C CYS A 156 -3.18 -16.35 -7.18
N GLN A 157 -3.94 -15.25 -7.26
CA GLN A 157 -4.68 -14.88 -8.46
C GLN A 157 -4.05 -13.64 -9.08
N GLY A 158 -3.19 -13.85 -10.08
CA GLY A 158 -2.36 -12.77 -10.62
C GLY A 158 -1.43 -12.23 -9.54
N ASN A 159 -1.52 -10.93 -9.26
CA ASN A 159 -0.76 -10.23 -8.23
C ASN A 159 -1.50 -10.09 -6.89
N VAL A 160 -2.63 -10.79 -6.73
CA VAL A 160 -3.46 -10.72 -5.54
C VAL A 160 -3.37 -12.00 -4.73
N LEU A 161 -3.21 -11.86 -3.42
CA LEU A 161 -3.27 -12.91 -2.43
C LEU A 161 -4.37 -12.59 -1.40
N GLU A 162 -5.30 -13.50 -1.18
CA GLU A 162 -6.28 -13.39 -0.08
C GLU A 162 -5.85 -14.32 1.07
N CYS A 163 -5.86 -13.78 2.29
CA CYS A 163 -5.48 -14.49 3.49
C CYS A 163 -6.21 -13.94 4.73
N ASP A 164 -6.13 -14.68 5.84
CA ASP A 164 -6.55 -14.19 7.14
C ASP A 164 -5.42 -13.37 7.78
N ARG A 165 -5.53 -13.11 9.09
CA ARG A 165 -4.44 -12.59 9.90
C ARG A 165 -3.23 -13.51 9.81
N PHE A 166 -2.05 -12.92 9.61
CA PHE A 166 -0.76 -13.62 9.52
C PHE A 166 0.25 -12.97 10.46
N GLU A 167 1.33 -13.69 10.76
CA GLU A 167 2.54 -13.12 11.36
C GLU A 167 3.50 -12.65 10.26
N LYS A 168 3.62 -13.45 9.20
CA LYS A 168 4.53 -13.19 8.08
C LYS A 168 3.98 -13.69 6.76
N VAL A 169 4.12 -12.84 5.73
CA VAL A 169 3.98 -13.23 4.34
C VAL A 169 5.31 -13.08 3.63
N TYR A 170 5.62 -14.03 2.76
CA TYR A 170 6.73 -13.95 1.82
C TYR A 170 6.19 -14.05 0.40
N LEU A 171 6.54 -13.08 -0.45
CA LEU A 171 6.14 -12.99 -1.84
C LEU A 171 7.38 -13.04 -2.72
N ARG A 172 7.37 -13.97 -3.68
CA ARG A 172 8.43 -14.07 -4.69
C ARG A 172 7.87 -13.65 -6.04
N GLY A 173 8.49 -12.65 -6.65
CA GLY A 173 8.09 -12.10 -7.93
C GLY A 173 9.26 -11.57 -8.74
N GLY A 174 9.03 -11.39 -10.05
CA GLY A 174 9.98 -10.80 -10.99
C GLY A 174 9.42 -9.53 -11.62
N LEU A 175 10.27 -8.77 -12.33
CA LEU A 175 9.82 -7.67 -13.21
C LEU A 175 9.07 -8.20 -14.43
#